data_AF-A0A7K3U8L5-F1
#
_entry.id   AF-A0A7K3U8L5-F1
#
_cell.length_a   1.000
_cell.length_b   1.000
_cell.length_c   1.000
_cell.angle_alpha   90.00
_cell.angle_beta   90.00
_cell.angle_gamma   90.00
#
_symmetry.space_group_name_H-M   'P 1'
#
loop_
_entity.id
_entity.type
_entity.pdbx_description
1 polymer ?
#
loop_
_entity_poly.entity_id
_entity_poly.type
_entity_poly.pdbx_seq_one_letter_code
_entity_poly.pdbx_strand_id
1 'polypeptide(L)'
;MREFKRLQIPALTREPNMSCSEIVAEAAFALASGIINTIPFVGSKLDEQQAQAWPRSGIFTDDGVEMTGTPPEIFELCELLASYIEKGSSFDVFEVFHKIARIDRLIDWRQGALLSPESENTRH
;
A
#
# COMPACT_ATOMS: atom_id res chain seq x y z
N MET A 1 -3.38 14.08 -27.19
CA MET A 1 -3.56 14.29 -25.74
C MET A 1 -4.16 13.02 -25.17
N ARG A 2 -3.47 12.35 -24.23
CA ARG A 2 -4.08 11.24 -23.47
C ARG A 2 -4.86 11.88 -22.33
N GLU A 3 -6.17 11.67 -22.29
CA GLU A 3 -7.00 12.10 -21.18
C GLU A 3 -6.57 11.34 -19.93
N PHE A 4 -6.03 12.04 -18.94
CA PHE A 4 -5.80 11.46 -17.63
C PHE A 4 -7.16 11.21 -17.00
N LYS A 5 -7.59 9.94 -17.00
CA LYS A 5 -8.73 9.46 -16.21
C LYS A 5 -8.52 9.96 -14.78
N ARG A 6 -9.36 10.88 -14.29
CA ARG A 6 -9.32 11.34 -12.90
C ARG A 6 -9.34 10.10 -12.00
N LEU A 7 -8.22 9.86 -11.31
CA LEU A 7 -8.18 8.89 -10.22
C LEU A 7 -9.26 9.31 -9.23
N GLN A 8 -10.26 8.46 -9.03
CA GLN A 8 -11.28 8.68 -8.03
C GLN A 8 -10.59 8.59 -6.66
N ILE A 9 -10.39 9.74 -6.03
CA ILE A 9 -9.92 9.81 -4.66
C ILE A 9 -10.99 9.10 -3.81
N PRO A 10 -10.62 8.15 -2.92
CA PRO A 10 -11.56 7.51 -2.01
C PRO A 10 -12.39 8.58 -1.28
N ALA A 11 -13.67 8.29 -1.05
CA ALA A 11 -14.58 9.23 -0.40
C ALA A 11 -14.05 9.58 1.01
N LEU A 12 -13.50 10.79 1.15
CA LEU A 12 -13.03 11.34 2.43
C LEU A 12 -14.23 11.54 3.35
N THR A 13 -14.10 11.14 4.61
CA THR A 13 -15.16 11.31 5.61
C THR A 13 -15.12 12.76 6.08
N ARG A 14 -15.79 13.67 5.35
CA ARG A 14 -15.78 15.10 5.68
C ARG A 14 -16.53 15.37 6.98
N GLU A 15 -15.80 15.46 8.09
CA GLU A 15 -16.28 16.09 9.31
C GLU A 15 -16.40 17.62 9.11
N PRO A 16 -17.44 18.27 9.66
CA PRO A 16 -17.78 19.66 9.32
C PRO A 16 -16.74 20.72 9.71
N ASN A 17 -15.65 20.36 10.41
CA ASN A 17 -14.63 21.29 10.89
C ASN A 17 -13.18 20.93 10.48
N MET A 18 -12.97 20.02 9.53
CA MET A 18 -11.60 19.71 9.09
C MET A 18 -10.96 20.88 8.34
N SER A 19 -9.75 21.24 8.76
CA SER A 19 -8.87 22.15 8.03
C SER A 19 -8.43 21.55 6.70
N CYS A 20 -8.07 22.39 5.73
CA CYS A 20 -7.55 21.92 4.44
C CYS A 20 -6.29 21.04 4.61
N SER A 21 -5.48 21.29 5.64
CA SER A 21 -4.29 20.49 5.95
C SER A 21 -4.66 19.07 6.35
N GLU A 22 -5.68 18.91 7.20
CA GLU A 22 -6.16 17.59 7.64
C GLU A 22 -6.75 16.79 6.49
N ILE A 23 -7.49 17.44 5.58
CA ILE A 23 -8.05 16.82 4.37
C ILE A 23 -6.92 16.28 3.46
N VAL A 24 -5.84 17.04 3.29
CA VAL A 24 -4.70 16.63 2.45
C VAL A 24 -3.95 15.47 3.11
N ALA A 25 -3.73 15.52 4.42
CA ALA A 25 -3.09 14.44 5.17
C ALA A 25 -3.90 13.13 5.09
N GLU A 26 -5.23 13.19 5.27
CA GLU A 26 -6.11 12.02 5.13
C GLU A 26 -6.08 11.45 3.71
N ALA A 27 -6.14 12.32 2.69
CA ALA A 27 -6.04 11.89 1.29
C ALA A 27 -4.69 11.26 0.97
N ALA A 28 -3.60 11.83 1.47
CA ALA A 28 -2.25 11.29 1.29
C ALA A 28 -2.10 9.92 1.95
N PHE A 29 -2.63 9.76 3.17
CA PHE A 29 -2.63 8.48 3.88
C PHE A 29 -3.50 7.42 3.18
N ALA A 30 -4.67 7.80 2.67
CA ALA A 30 -5.53 6.90 1.90
C ALA A 30 -4.86 6.43 0.60
N LEU A 31 -4.15 7.32 -0.10
CA LEU A 31 -3.38 6.97 -1.29
C LEU A 31 -2.20 6.05 -0.96
N ALA A 32 -1.44 6.37 0.09
CA ALA A 32 -0.35 5.53 0.57
C ALA A 32 -0.84 4.12 0.94
N SER A 33 -1.94 4.03 1.69
CA SER A 33 -2.60 2.77 2.03
C SER A 33 -3.00 2.00 0.77
N GLY A 34 -3.53 2.69 -0.24
CA GLY A 34 -3.83 2.12 -1.56
C GLY A 34 -2.61 1.48 -2.22
N ILE A 35 -1.44 2.14 -2.18
CA ILE A 35 -0.17 1.59 -2.68
C ILE A 35 0.21 0.33 -1.90
N ILE A 36 0.20 0.38 -0.57
CA ILE A 36 0.49 -0.80 0.28
C ILE A 36 -0.42 -1.97 -0.07
N ASN A 37 -1.70 -1.71 -0.35
CA ASN A 37 -2.68 -2.74 -0.68
C ASN A 37 -2.40 -3.48 -2.00
N THR A 38 -1.51 -2.95 -2.84
CA THR A 38 -1.06 -3.60 -4.08
C THR A 38 0.15 -4.51 -3.90
N ILE A 39 0.80 -4.48 -2.73
CA ILE A 39 1.97 -5.32 -2.45
C ILE A 39 1.51 -6.79 -2.27
N PRO A 40 2.17 -7.76 -2.94
CA PRO A 40 1.82 -9.17 -2.82
C PRO A 40 2.34 -9.72 -1.49
N PHE A 41 1.59 -9.58 -0.41
CA PHE A 41 1.98 -10.15 0.89
C PHE A 41 1.69 -11.66 0.98
N VAL A 42 2.56 -12.38 1.70
CA VAL A 42 2.35 -13.79 2.07
C VAL A 42 1.11 -13.97 2.97
N GLY A 43 0.66 -15.19 3.14
CA GLY A 43 -0.55 -15.51 3.93
C GLY A 43 -1.84 -15.05 3.25
N SER A 44 -2.94 -15.07 3.98
CA SER A 44 -4.28 -14.75 3.46
C SER A 44 -4.87 -13.54 4.19
N LYS A 45 -5.72 -12.76 3.50
CA LYS A 45 -6.59 -11.80 4.18
C LYS A 45 -7.52 -12.55 5.16
N LEU A 46 -7.94 -11.89 6.23
CA LEU A 46 -8.85 -12.51 7.21
C LEU A 46 -10.24 -12.75 6.62
N ASP A 47 -10.65 -11.90 5.68
CA ASP A 47 -11.93 -11.94 4.98
C ASP A 47 -11.71 -11.55 3.50
N GLU A 48 -12.48 -12.14 2.58
CA GLU A 48 -12.45 -11.81 1.15
C GLU A 48 -12.85 -10.34 0.88
N GLN A 49 -13.71 -9.76 1.72
CA GLN A 49 -14.16 -8.37 1.64
C GLN A 49 -13.18 -7.37 2.28
N GLN A 50 -12.11 -7.85 2.94
CA GLN A 50 -11.15 -6.98 3.59
C GLN A 50 -10.45 -6.08 2.55
N ALA A 51 -10.72 -4.77 2.63
CA ALA A 51 -10.14 -3.80 1.70
C ALA A 51 -8.61 -3.68 1.88
N GLN A 52 -8.14 -3.61 3.13
CA GLN A 52 -6.73 -3.44 3.48
C GLN A 52 -5.93 -4.74 3.27
N ALA A 53 -4.64 -4.62 2.96
CA ALA A 53 -3.72 -5.74 2.79
C ALA A 53 -3.45 -6.50 4.09
N TRP A 54 -3.51 -5.80 5.22
CA TRP A 54 -3.35 -6.30 6.58
C TRP A 54 -4.57 -5.92 7.43
N PRO A 55 -4.92 -6.70 8.46
CA PRO A 55 -4.23 -7.89 9.00
C PRO A 55 -4.33 -9.12 8.09
N ARG A 56 -3.51 -10.15 8.37
CA ARG A 56 -3.44 -11.41 7.62
C ARG A 56 -3.35 -12.62 8.53
N SER A 57 -3.71 -13.80 8.03
CA SER A 57 -3.61 -15.10 8.69
C SER A 57 -2.58 -16.02 8.02
N GLY A 58 -2.11 -17.02 8.76
CA GLY A 58 -1.15 -18.01 8.25
C GLY A 58 0.28 -17.48 8.11
N ILE A 59 0.62 -16.45 8.88
CA ILE A 59 1.96 -15.85 8.93
C ILE A 59 2.50 -16.04 10.34
N PHE A 60 3.73 -16.52 10.45
CA PHE A 60 4.36 -16.85 11.73
C PHE A 60 5.70 -16.12 11.87
N THR A 61 6.02 -15.71 13.08
CA THR A 61 7.36 -15.24 13.44
C THR A 61 8.36 -16.38 13.36
N ASP A 62 9.66 -16.05 13.41
CA ASP A 62 10.73 -17.06 13.35
C ASP A 62 10.68 -18.04 14.54
N ASP A 63 10.08 -17.61 15.66
CA ASP A 63 9.83 -18.43 16.86
C ASP A 63 8.54 -19.28 16.76
N GLY A 64 7.86 -19.25 15.61
CA GLY A 64 6.66 -20.03 15.33
C GLY A 64 5.37 -19.45 15.93
N VAL A 65 5.37 -18.20 16.39
CA VAL A 65 4.17 -17.53 16.91
C VAL A 65 3.40 -16.90 15.76
N GLU A 66 2.08 -17.13 15.69
CA GLU A 66 1.26 -16.50 14.65
C GLU A 66 1.27 -14.98 14.81
N MET A 67 1.58 -14.28 13.72
CA MET A 67 1.50 -12.82 13.67
C MET A 67 0.04 -12.41 13.60
N THR A 68 -0.43 -11.72 14.64
CA THR A 68 -1.79 -11.19 14.70
C THR A 68 -1.78 -9.68 14.48
N GLY A 69 -2.81 -9.16 13.80
CA GLY A 69 -2.92 -7.74 13.53
C GLY A 69 -2.02 -7.25 12.38
N THR A 70 -1.80 -5.94 12.34
CA THR A 70 -0.96 -5.27 11.33
C THR A 70 0.44 -5.04 11.91
N PRO A 71 1.52 -5.50 11.26
CA PRO A 71 2.88 -5.23 11.72
C PRO A 71 3.19 -3.73 11.72
N PRO A 72 3.92 -3.22 12.73
CA PRO A 72 4.29 -1.80 12.80
C PRO A 72 4.99 -1.31 11.54
N GLU A 73 5.83 -2.15 10.92
CA GLU A 73 6.57 -1.80 9.71
C GLU A 73 5.66 -1.48 8.51
N ILE A 74 4.47 -2.07 8.44
CA ILE A 74 3.48 -1.77 7.40
C ILE A 74 2.94 -0.35 7.59
N PHE A 75 2.66 0.01 8.84
CA PHE A 75 2.22 1.36 9.19
C PHE A 75 3.32 2.39 8.95
N GLU A 76 4.56 2.11 9.38
CA GLU A 76 5.73 2.97 9.14
C GLU A 76 5.97 3.23 7.64
N LEU A 77 5.81 2.21 6.79
CA LEU A 77 5.93 2.37 5.34
C LEU A 77 4.78 3.21 4.78
N CYS A 78 3.55 3.01 5.27
CA CYS A 78 2.39 3.81 4.88
C CYS A 78 2.59 5.29 5.23
N GLU A 79 3.00 5.60 6.47
CA GLU A 79 3.29 6.97 6.91
C GLU A 79 4.40 7.62 6.08
N LEU A 80 5.46 6.87 5.78
CA LEU A 80 6.55 7.35 4.95
C LEU A 80 6.02 7.80 3.57
N LEU A 81 5.30 6.92 2.88
CA LEU A 81 4.71 7.21 1.58
C LEU A 81 3.71 8.37 1.65
N ALA A 82 2.87 8.40 2.68
CA ALA A 82 1.91 9.48 2.90
C ALA A 82 2.63 10.83 3.04
N SER A 83 3.73 10.89 3.78
CA SER A 83 4.49 12.13 3.97
C SER A 83 5.08 12.68 2.66
N TYR A 84 5.51 11.80 1.75
CA TYR A 84 5.99 12.19 0.42
C TYR A 84 4.86 12.68 -0.48
N ILE A 85 3.71 12.00 -0.45
CA ILE A 85 2.51 12.37 -1.20
C ILE A 85 1.98 13.72 -0.73
N GLU A 86 1.88 13.93 0.59
CA GLU A 86 1.43 15.17 1.21
C GLU A 86 2.30 16.36 0.79
N LYS A 87 3.62 16.17 0.76
CA LYS A 87 4.59 17.20 0.32
C LYS A 87 4.65 17.37 -1.20
N GLY A 88 4.04 16.48 -1.98
CA GLY A 88 4.14 16.46 -3.44
C GLY A 88 5.57 16.22 -3.95
N SER A 89 6.40 15.51 -3.19
CA SER A 89 7.82 15.27 -3.48
C SER A 89 8.05 13.87 -4.04
N SER A 90 9.14 13.68 -4.81
CA SER A 90 9.56 12.36 -5.26
C SER A 90 9.95 11.47 -4.09
N PHE A 91 9.65 10.18 -4.19
CA PHE A 91 10.08 9.18 -3.21
C PHE A 91 11.60 9.04 -3.19
N ASP A 92 12.20 9.08 -2.01
CA ASP A 92 13.58 8.62 -1.82
C ASP A 92 13.59 7.08 -1.91
N VAL A 93 14.21 6.58 -2.97
CA VAL A 93 14.29 5.15 -3.24
C VAL A 93 15.03 4.42 -2.13
N PHE A 94 16.07 5.00 -1.54
CA PHE A 94 16.84 4.35 -0.47
C PHE A 94 16.02 4.24 0.81
N GLU A 95 15.30 5.29 1.18
CA GLU A 95 14.47 5.29 2.37
C GLU A 95 13.29 4.32 2.24
N VAL A 96 12.59 4.34 1.10
CA VAL A 96 11.51 3.40 0.80
C VAL A 96 12.03 1.97 0.75
N PHE A 97 13.16 1.73 0.08
CA PHE A 97 13.79 0.41 0.04
C PHE A 97 14.16 -0.09 1.44
N HIS A 98 14.70 0.77 2.30
CA HIS A 98 15.05 0.39 3.67
C HIS A 98 13.82 -0.06 4.46
N LYS A 99 12.67 0.60 4.29
CA LYS A 99 11.40 0.16 4.89
C LYS A 99 10.90 -1.16 4.29
N ILE A 100 10.96 -1.33 2.97
CA ILE A 100 10.58 -2.57 2.29
C ILE A 100 11.45 -3.74 2.74
N ALA A 101 12.76 -3.54 2.91
CA ALA A 101 13.68 -4.57 3.37
C ALA A 101 13.32 -5.11 4.76
N ARG A 102 12.72 -4.29 5.63
CA ARG A 102 12.25 -4.74 6.96
C ARG A 102 11.02 -5.63 6.90
N ILE A 103 10.26 -5.59 5.81
CA ILE A 103 9.08 -6.42 5.57
C ILE A 103 9.30 -7.46 4.47
N ASP A 104 10.54 -7.64 4.01
CA ASP A 104 10.90 -8.53 2.89
C ASP A 104 10.34 -9.95 3.05
N ARG A 105 10.49 -10.51 4.25
CA ARG A 105 9.95 -11.85 4.59
C ARG A 105 8.42 -11.96 4.53
N LEU A 106 7.72 -10.83 4.52
CA LEU A 106 6.27 -10.75 4.45
C LEU A 106 5.77 -10.63 3.00
N ILE A 107 6.66 -10.45 2.02
CA ILE A 107 6.31 -10.28 0.62
C ILE A 107 6.47 -11.62 -0.11
N ASP A 108 5.42 -12.03 -0.81
CA ASP A 108 5.46 -13.17 -1.72
C ASP A 108 6.03 -12.74 -3.08
N TRP A 109 7.36 -12.75 -3.17
CA TRP A 109 8.08 -12.42 -4.40
C TRP A 109 7.78 -13.34 -5.58
N ARG A 110 7.18 -14.52 -5.35
CA ARG A 110 6.81 -15.46 -6.42
C ARG A 110 5.61 -14.97 -7.23
N GLN A 111 4.75 -14.16 -6.62
CA GLN A 111 3.61 -13.56 -7.31
C GLN A 111 4.04 -12.43 -8.26
N GLY A 112 5.33 -12.04 -8.23
CA GLY A 112 5.91 -11.01 -9.07
C GLY A 112 5.26 -9.64 -8.86
N ALA A 113 5.80 -8.62 -9.52
CA ALA A 113 4.97 -7.46 -9.84
C ALA A 113 3.94 -7.95 -10.87
N LEU A 114 2.65 -7.85 -10.57
CA LEU A 114 1.59 -7.95 -11.58
C LEU A 114 1.73 -6.75 -12.53
N LEU A 115 2.73 -6.80 -13.42
CA LEU A 115 2.76 -5.98 -14.62
C LEU A 115 1.58 -6.48 -15.44
N SER A 116 0.55 -5.64 -15.60
CA SER A 116 -0.57 -5.97 -16.48
C SER A 116 -0.02 -6.50 -17.81
N PRO A 117 -0.46 -7.67 -18.29
CA PRO A 117 -0.12 -8.15 -19.61
C PRO A 117 -0.93 -7.35 -20.64
N GLU A 118 -0.57 -6.09 -20.85
CA GLU A 118 -0.98 -5.35 -22.03
C GLU A 118 0.22 -5.27 -22.97
N SER A 119 0.04 -5.83 -24.17
CA SER A 119 0.91 -5.82 -25.36
C SER A 119 1.93 -6.95 -25.58
N GLU A 120 1.53 -8.21 -25.36
CA GLU A 120 2.02 -9.33 -26.20
C GLU A 120 0.89 -9.85 -27.11
N ASN A 121 0.30 -8.97 -27.93
CA ASN A 121 -0.54 -9.41 -29.04
C ASN A 121 -0.30 -8.55 -30.27
N THR A 122 0.81 -8.81 -30.96
CA THR A 122 0.97 -8.44 -32.37
C THR A 122 1.93 -9.41 -33.04
N ARG A 123 1.51 -10.67 -33.18
CA ARG A 123 2.02 -11.57 -34.21
C ARG A 123 0.89 -12.45 -34.71
N HIS A 124 0.27 -12.05 -35.82
CA HIS A 124 -0.20 -12.93 -36.88
C HIS A 124 -0.20 -12.15 -38.19
#